data_AF-A0A7V7XH54-F1
#
_entry.id   AF-A0A7V7XH54-F1
#
_cell.length_a   1.000
_cell.length_b   1.000
_cell.length_c   1.000
_cell.angle_alpha   90.00
_cell.angle_beta   90.00
_cell.angle_gamma   90.00
#
_symmetry.space_group_name_H-M   'P 1'
#
loop_
_entity.id
_entity.type
_entity.pdbx_description
1 polymer ?
#
loop_
_entity_poly.entity_id
_entity_poly.type
_entity_poly.pdbx_seq_one_letter_code
_entity_poly.pdbx_strand_id
1 'polypeptide(L)'
;MSEKNNEKGGFPLFPVVTGAALAYYFWLRPRMLTWGTKLGEAEQQFPGDDLILRPNFQATRGIDIQAAPEAIWPWLAQMGRDTTGFYNIDPLSNKGIPSANFIRHDLPEVKVGMALDNGLKVLRLDQPNYIIFGAFDIPNLFGTTTDLVFSYILLRQHGQRTRLVARVRGFSTGIPGKLYNLLYEPVEFIQMTTQLRNVAELAQANKEIHVTPKEKSNGNIRMNA
;
A
#
# COMPACT_ATOMS: atom_id res chain seq x y z
N MET A 1 -40.33 -51.30 -24.71
CA MET A 1 -40.21 -49.83 -24.77
C MET A 1 -38.95 -49.49 -23.98
N SER A 2 -37.88 -49.06 -24.66
CA SER A 2 -36.53 -48.90 -24.09
C SER A 2 -36.41 -47.56 -23.38
N GLU A 3 -36.17 -47.59 -22.07
CA GLU A 3 -35.91 -46.40 -21.26
C GLU A 3 -34.40 -46.12 -21.27
N LYS A 4 -34.00 -45.12 -22.06
CA LYS A 4 -32.63 -44.60 -22.09
C LYS A 4 -32.34 -43.87 -20.77
N ASN A 5 -31.57 -44.51 -19.89
CA ASN A 5 -30.91 -43.83 -18.78
C ASN A 5 -29.84 -42.88 -19.34
N ASN A 6 -30.14 -41.59 -19.24
CA ASN A 6 -29.28 -40.49 -19.61
C ASN A 6 -28.34 -40.18 -18.43
N GLU A 7 -27.20 -40.86 -18.37
CA GLU A 7 -26.11 -40.48 -17.46
C GLU A 7 -25.58 -39.11 -17.86
N LYS A 8 -26.03 -38.07 -17.15
CA LYS A 8 -25.43 -36.74 -17.24
C LYS A 8 -24.03 -36.82 -16.62
N GLY A 9 -23.01 -36.74 -17.48
CA GLY A 9 -21.62 -36.53 -17.08
C GLY A 9 -21.49 -35.26 -16.24
N GLY A 10 -21.50 -35.43 -14.92
CA GLY A 10 -21.13 -34.38 -13.98
C GLY A 10 -19.63 -34.20 -14.05
N PHE A 11 -19.17 -33.11 -14.66
CA PHE A 11 -17.78 -32.68 -14.55
C PHE A 11 -17.45 -32.58 -13.05
N PRO A 12 -16.44 -33.30 -12.52
CA PRO A 12 -16.21 -33.31 -11.08
C PRO A 12 -15.68 -31.92 -10.69
N LEU A 13 -16.56 -31.07 -10.17
CA LEU A 13 -16.25 -29.71 -9.71
C LEU A 13 -15.19 -29.70 -8.58
N PHE A 14 -15.15 -30.78 -7.80
CA PHE A 14 -14.27 -30.92 -6.64
C PHE A 14 -12.75 -30.91 -6.95
N PRO A 15 -12.23 -31.70 -7.91
CA PRO A 15 -10.83 -31.64 -8.31
C PRO A 15 -10.44 -30.30 -8.96
N VAL A 16 -11.36 -29.63 -9.68
CA VAL A 16 -11.08 -28.30 -10.28
C VAL A 16 -10.91 -27.24 -9.20
N VAL A 17 -11.81 -27.18 -8.22
CA VAL A 17 -11.73 -26.24 -7.09
C VAL A 17 -10.47 -26.50 -6.26
N THR A 18 -10.15 -27.77 -6.01
CA THR A 18 -8.93 -28.15 -5.28
C THR A 18 -7.67 -27.75 -6.04
N GLY A 19 -7.62 -28.01 -7.35
CA GLY A 19 -6.51 -27.62 -8.21
C GLY A 19 -6.31 -26.09 -8.26
N ALA A 20 -7.39 -25.33 -8.38
CA ALA A 20 -7.35 -23.87 -8.36
C ALA A 20 -6.87 -23.32 -7.00
N ALA A 21 -7.32 -23.90 -5.88
CA ALA A 21 -6.89 -23.50 -4.54
C ALA A 21 -5.40 -23.77 -4.30
N LEU A 22 -4.91 -24.94 -4.73
CA LEU A 22 -3.48 -25.26 -4.69
C LEU A 22 -2.67 -24.30 -5.56
N ALA A 23 -3.16 -24.02 -6.78
CA ALA A 23 -2.48 -23.11 -7.69
C ALA A 23 -2.38 -21.69 -7.12
N TYR A 24 -3.47 -21.20 -6.52
CA TYR A 24 -3.48 -19.93 -5.81
C TYR A 24 -2.45 -19.93 -4.68
N TYR A 25 -2.48 -20.94 -3.80
CA TYR A 25 -1.66 -20.98 -2.59
C TYR A 25 -0.16 -21.11 -2.89
N PHE A 26 0.23 -21.90 -3.89
CA PHE A 26 1.64 -22.16 -4.18
C PHE A 26 2.26 -21.20 -5.20
N TRP A 27 1.49 -20.61 -6.12
CA TRP A 27 2.06 -19.80 -7.21
C TRP A 27 1.61 -18.35 -7.22
N LEU A 28 0.35 -18.05 -6.94
CA LEU A 28 -0.14 -16.66 -6.97
C LEU A 28 0.14 -15.96 -5.64
N ARG A 29 -0.27 -16.58 -4.53
CA ARG A 29 -0.17 -16.01 -3.19
C ARG A 29 1.25 -15.55 -2.85
N PRO A 30 2.32 -16.36 -3.02
CA PRO A 30 3.67 -15.89 -2.71
C PRO A 30 4.06 -14.67 -3.53
N ARG A 31 3.71 -14.63 -4.84
CA ARG A 31 4.00 -13.50 -5.73
C ARG A 31 3.23 -12.24 -5.36
N MET A 32 2.00 -12.37 -4.86
CA MET A 32 1.19 -11.25 -4.37
C MET A 32 1.74 -10.68 -3.07
N LEU A 33 2.20 -11.56 -2.17
CA LEU A 33 2.77 -11.19 -0.88
C LEU A 33 4.16 -10.57 -0.99
N THR A 34 4.92 -10.86 -2.05
CA THR A 34 6.28 -10.33 -2.27
C THR A 34 6.39 -9.47 -3.53
N TRP A 35 5.27 -8.90 -3.97
CA TRP A 35 5.20 -8.20 -5.26
C TRP A 35 6.21 -7.06 -5.36
N GLY A 36 6.96 -7.05 -6.47
CA GLY A 36 7.94 -6.03 -6.76
C GLY A 36 9.19 -6.08 -5.90
N THR A 37 9.29 -6.98 -4.91
CA THR A 37 10.46 -7.08 -4.03
C THR A 37 11.73 -7.55 -4.73
N LYS A 38 12.89 -7.15 -4.21
CA LYS A 38 14.21 -7.66 -4.61
C LYS A 38 14.55 -8.93 -3.84
N LEU A 39 15.52 -9.71 -4.33
CA LEU A 39 15.97 -10.94 -3.68
C LEU A 39 16.37 -10.67 -2.22
N GLY A 40 15.79 -11.42 -1.28
CA GLY A 40 16.01 -11.25 0.17
C GLY A 40 15.33 -10.04 0.80
N GLU A 41 14.80 -9.08 0.03
CA GLU A 41 14.19 -7.86 0.57
C GLU A 41 12.94 -8.17 1.42
N ALA A 42 12.15 -9.17 1.01
CA ALA A 42 10.98 -9.61 1.77
C ALA A 42 11.33 -10.30 3.11
N GLU A 43 12.56 -10.79 3.27
CA GLU A 43 13.03 -11.51 4.47
C GLU A 43 13.76 -10.58 5.46
N GLN A 44 14.11 -9.37 5.04
CA GLN A 44 14.75 -8.38 5.90
C GLN A 44 13.82 -7.92 7.03
N GLN A 45 14.41 -7.49 8.13
CA GLN A 45 13.70 -6.80 9.21
C GLN A 45 13.54 -5.32 8.84
N PHE A 46 12.32 -4.79 9.01
CA PHE A 46 12.02 -3.37 8.82
C PHE A 46 11.49 -2.73 10.10
N PRO A 47 11.65 -1.40 10.25
CA PRO A 47 10.99 -0.65 11.31
C PRO A 47 9.50 -0.97 11.39
N GLY A 48 9.01 -1.24 12.61
CA GLY A 48 7.61 -1.60 12.86
C GLY A 48 7.36 -3.11 12.99
N ASP A 49 8.32 -3.95 12.59
CA ASP A 49 8.22 -5.41 12.73
C ASP A 49 8.05 -5.87 14.19
N ASP A 50 8.59 -5.12 15.14
CA ASP A 50 8.48 -5.39 16.57
C ASP A 50 7.07 -5.11 17.14
N LEU A 51 6.19 -4.39 16.42
CA LEU A 51 4.81 -4.10 16.88
C LEU A 51 3.91 -5.33 16.84
N ILE A 52 4.14 -6.24 15.88
CA ILE A 52 3.43 -7.50 15.76
C ILE A 52 4.48 -8.60 15.58
N LEU A 53 4.90 -9.20 16.69
CA LEU A 53 5.98 -10.19 16.72
C LEU A 53 5.64 -11.49 15.98
N ARG A 54 4.38 -11.90 16.01
CA ARG A 54 3.90 -13.18 15.44
C ARG A 54 2.71 -12.95 14.51
N PRO A 55 2.90 -12.28 13.36
CA PRO A 55 1.81 -12.04 12.43
C PRO A 55 1.31 -13.36 11.86
N ASN A 56 0.01 -13.43 11.58
CA ASN A 56 -0.57 -14.49 10.77
C ASN A 56 -0.98 -14.01 9.37
N PHE A 57 -0.67 -12.74 9.05
CA PHE A 57 -0.67 -12.16 7.72
C PHE A 57 0.51 -11.20 7.58
N GLN A 58 1.29 -11.36 6.52
CA GLN A 58 2.40 -10.45 6.20
C GLN A 58 2.59 -10.37 4.69
N ALA A 59 2.70 -9.16 4.17
CA ALA A 59 3.12 -8.91 2.80
C ALA A 59 4.18 -7.81 2.78
N THR A 60 5.19 -7.96 1.92
CA THR A 60 6.22 -6.95 1.64
C THR A 60 6.19 -6.64 0.16
N ARG A 61 6.12 -5.36 -0.19
CA ARG A 61 6.05 -4.91 -1.57
C ARG A 61 7.03 -3.79 -1.80
N GLY A 62 7.53 -3.66 -3.02
CA GLY A 62 8.46 -2.57 -3.31
C GLY A 62 8.39 -2.06 -4.74
N ILE A 63 8.63 -0.77 -4.89
CA ILE A 63 8.70 -0.07 -6.17
C ILE A 63 9.88 0.89 -6.17
N ASP A 64 10.55 1.04 -7.32
CA ASP A 64 11.58 2.04 -7.53
C ASP A 64 10.92 3.31 -8.11
N ILE A 65 11.14 4.46 -7.46
CA ILE A 65 10.55 5.75 -7.79
C ILE A 65 11.65 6.68 -8.26
N GLN A 66 11.44 7.38 -9.38
CA GLN A 66 12.40 8.34 -9.95
C GLN A 66 12.37 9.71 -9.25
N ALA A 67 12.31 9.71 -7.92
CA ALA A 67 12.34 10.90 -7.07
C ALA A 67 13.19 10.64 -5.82
N ALA A 68 13.73 11.70 -5.22
CA ALA A 68 14.39 11.59 -3.92
C ALA A 68 13.36 11.37 -2.78
N PRO A 69 13.77 10.80 -1.63
CA PRO A 69 12.89 10.58 -0.48
C PRO A 69 12.15 11.84 -0.04
N GLU A 70 12.77 13.01 -0.14
CA GLU A 70 12.19 14.30 0.25
C GLU A 70 11.02 14.72 -0.64
N ALA A 71 10.97 14.26 -1.89
CA ALA A 71 9.84 14.51 -2.80
C ALA A 71 8.71 13.49 -2.61
N ILE A 72 9.02 12.32 -2.05
CA ILE A 72 8.04 11.26 -1.77
C ILE A 72 7.40 11.45 -0.40
N TRP A 73 8.18 11.90 0.59
CA TRP A 73 7.77 12.04 1.98
C TRP A 73 6.47 12.83 2.18
N PRO A 74 6.26 14.01 1.56
CA PRO A 74 5.04 14.79 1.77
C PRO A 74 3.77 14.02 1.40
N TRP A 75 3.82 13.18 0.36
CA TRP A 75 2.71 12.31 -0.01
C TRP A 75 2.40 11.31 1.09
N LEU A 76 3.44 10.69 1.67
CA LEU A 76 3.27 9.72 2.74
C LEU A 76 2.79 10.38 4.05
N ALA A 77 3.33 11.56 4.37
CA ALA A 77 3.04 12.31 5.59
C ALA A 77 1.61 12.90 5.62
N GLN A 78 0.98 13.07 4.46
CA GLN A 78 -0.41 13.53 4.38
C GLN A 78 -1.43 12.38 4.28
N MET A 79 -1.01 11.12 4.12
CA MET A 79 -1.94 9.99 3.93
C MET A 79 -2.96 9.86 5.06
N GLY A 80 -4.23 9.69 4.69
CA GLY A 80 -5.30 9.40 5.64
C GLY A 80 -5.59 10.55 6.61
N ARG A 81 -5.45 11.80 6.15
CA ARG A 81 -5.62 13.01 6.98
C ARG A 81 -6.59 13.96 6.32
N ASP A 82 -7.66 14.33 7.02
CA ASP A 82 -8.66 15.30 6.56
C ASP A 82 -9.05 15.10 5.08
N THR A 83 -9.37 13.87 4.70
CA THR A 83 -9.82 13.45 3.36
C THR A 83 -8.78 13.47 2.24
N THR A 84 -7.49 13.63 2.55
CA THR A 84 -6.40 13.45 1.56
C THR A 84 -6.40 12.05 0.93
N GLY A 85 -7.00 11.08 1.61
CA GLY A 85 -7.08 9.70 1.18
C GLY A 85 -5.78 8.94 1.37
N PHE A 86 -5.84 7.65 1.04
CA PHE A 86 -4.69 6.75 1.09
C PHE A 86 -4.14 6.46 -0.32
N TYR A 87 -4.59 7.17 -1.36
CA TYR A 87 -4.18 6.96 -2.77
C TYR A 87 -4.44 5.55 -3.31
N ASN A 88 -5.31 4.76 -2.69
CA ASN A 88 -5.63 3.40 -3.13
C ASN A 88 -6.93 3.36 -3.95
N ILE A 89 -7.96 2.69 -3.46
CA ILE A 89 -9.27 2.59 -4.10
C ILE A 89 -10.21 3.47 -3.29
N ASP A 90 -10.39 4.72 -3.73
CA ASP A 90 -11.18 5.72 -3.00
C ASP A 90 -12.63 5.31 -2.68
N PRO A 91 -13.34 4.49 -3.49
CA PRO A 91 -14.64 3.96 -3.08
C PRO A 91 -14.61 2.99 -1.88
N LEU A 92 -13.48 2.32 -1.67
CA LEU A 92 -13.27 1.38 -0.54
C LEU A 92 -12.55 2.04 0.64
N SER A 93 -11.87 3.15 0.39
CA SER A 93 -11.22 3.99 1.41
C SER A 93 -11.88 5.37 1.43
N ASN A 94 -11.30 6.37 2.11
CA ASN A 94 -11.62 7.80 2.02
C ASN A 94 -13.11 8.24 1.93
N LYS A 95 -14.07 7.42 2.38
CA LYS A 95 -15.52 7.63 2.22
C LYS A 95 -15.96 7.90 0.76
N GLY A 96 -15.24 7.39 -0.24
CA GLY A 96 -15.52 7.65 -1.65
C GLY A 96 -15.01 9.00 -2.17
N ILE A 97 -14.36 9.81 -1.35
CA ILE A 97 -13.78 11.09 -1.76
C ILE A 97 -12.50 10.80 -2.55
N PRO A 98 -12.31 11.40 -3.74
CA PRO A 98 -11.07 11.25 -4.49
C PRO A 98 -9.85 11.66 -3.65
N SER A 99 -8.82 10.82 -3.62
CA SER A 99 -7.56 11.15 -2.93
C SER A 99 -6.95 12.43 -3.51
N ALA A 100 -6.30 13.23 -2.66
CA ALA A 100 -5.69 14.49 -3.05
C ALA A 100 -4.56 14.26 -4.06
N ASN A 101 -4.55 15.01 -5.16
CA ASN A 101 -3.51 14.96 -6.18
C ASN A 101 -2.49 16.11 -6.05
N PHE A 102 -2.45 16.79 -4.90
CA PHE A 102 -1.51 17.84 -4.56
C PHE A 102 -1.10 17.73 -3.09
N ILE A 103 -0.01 18.41 -2.70
CA ILE A 103 0.45 18.48 -1.31
C ILE A 103 -0.32 19.59 -0.58
N ARG A 104 -1.00 19.22 0.49
CA ARG A 104 -1.73 20.16 1.35
C ARG A 104 -0.80 20.79 2.37
N HIS A 105 -0.52 22.08 2.20
CA HIS A 105 0.32 22.86 3.11
C HIS A 105 -0.42 23.38 4.35
N ASP A 106 -1.74 23.27 4.37
CA ASP A 106 -2.60 23.66 5.49
C ASP A 106 -2.63 22.59 6.60
N LEU A 107 -2.18 21.37 6.30
CA LEU A 107 -2.09 20.29 7.28
C LEU A 107 -0.93 20.52 8.25
N PRO A 108 -1.11 20.27 9.56
CA PRO A 108 0.00 20.31 10.49
C PRO A 108 1.05 19.25 10.14
N GLU A 109 2.27 19.43 10.61
CA GLU A 109 3.31 18.41 10.46
C GLU A 109 2.88 17.07 11.09
N VAL A 110 3.22 15.96 10.42
CA VAL A 110 2.88 14.61 10.90
C VAL A 110 3.66 14.29 12.17
N LYS A 111 2.99 13.76 13.19
CA LYS A 111 3.58 13.43 14.49
C LYS A 111 3.11 12.07 14.98
N VAL A 112 3.94 11.42 15.78
CA VAL A 112 3.58 10.19 16.49
C VAL A 112 2.34 10.45 17.36
N GLY A 113 1.40 9.50 17.35
CA GLY A 113 0.13 9.58 18.07
C GLY A 113 -0.99 10.28 17.29
N MET A 114 -0.71 10.91 16.15
CA MET A 114 -1.73 11.55 15.33
C MET A 114 -2.72 10.50 14.78
N ALA A 115 -4.01 10.78 14.94
CA ALA A 115 -5.07 9.96 14.37
C ALA A 115 -5.16 10.17 12.85
N LEU A 116 -5.46 9.09 12.15
CA LEU A 116 -5.69 9.03 10.71
C LEU A 116 -7.11 8.49 10.47
N ASP A 117 -7.55 8.57 9.22
CA ASP A 117 -8.79 7.96 8.76
C ASP A 117 -8.81 6.44 9.06
N ASN A 118 -10.01 5.87 9.15
CA ASN A 118 -10.26 4.45 9.46
C ASN A 118 -9.74 4.00 10.84
N GLY A 119 -9.53 4.93 11.79
CA GLY A 119 -9.08 4.62 13.15
C GLY A 119 -7.59 4.29 13.25
N LEU A 120 -6.85 4.43 12.16
CA LEU A 120 -5.40 4.29 12.14
C LEU A 120 -4.74 5.43 12.92
N LYS A 121 -3.52 5.19 13.38
CA LYS A 121 -2.72 6.18 14.11
C LYS A 121 -1.28 6.10 13.64
N VAL A 122 -0.59 7.23 13.62
CA VAL A 122 0.86 7.25 13.40
C VAL A 122 1.55 6.66 14.63
N LEU A 123 2.19 5.50 14.46
CA LEU A 123 2.82 4.77 15.55
C LEU A 123 4.28 5.18 15.72
N ARG A 124 5.00 5.33 14.61
CA ARG A 124 6.42 5.71 14.58
C ARG A 124 6.75 6.39 13.25
N LEU A 125 7.72 7.28 13.26
CA LEU A 125 8.24 7.91 12.04
C LEU A 125 9.68 8.38 12.25
N ASP A 126 10.45 8.45 11.17
CA ASP A 126 11.74 9.12 11.07
C ASP A 126 11.79 9.77 9.68
N GLN A 127 11.72 11.09 9.62
CA GLN A 127 11.59 11.82 8.36
C GLN A 127 12.96 11.98 7.67
N PRO A 128 13.10 11.70 6.36
CA PRO A 128 12.12 11.15 5.41
C PRO A 128 12.24 9.62 5.24
N ASN A 129 12.88 8.92 6.17
CA ASN A 129 13.29 7.52 6.02
C ASN A 129 12.12 6.53 6.15
N TYR A 130 11.22 6.70 7.10
CA TYR A 130 10.05 5.83 7.25
C TYR A 130 8.88 6.46 7.99
N ILE A 131 7.69 5.95 7.73
CA ILE A 131 6.49 6.21 8.51
C ILE A 131 5.72 4.89 8.73
N ILE A 132 5.22 4.72 9.95
CA ILE A 132 4.51 3.53 10.40
C ILE A 132 3.17 3.97 10.98
N PHE A 133 2.09 3.38 10.48
CA PHE A 133 0.76 3.55 11.04
C PHE A 133 0.10 2.21 11.28
N GLY A 134 -0.86 2.21 12.20
CA GLY A 134 -1.58 0.99 12.53
C GLY A 134 -2.77 1.25 13.43
N ALA A 135 -3.53 0.19 13.62
CA ALA A 135 -4.63 0.12 14.56
C ALA A 135 -4.67 -1.30 15.14
N PHE A 136 -5.19 -1.38 16.36
CA PHE A 136 -5.23 -2.60 17.16
C PHE A 136 -6.68 -2.88 17.55
N ASP A 137 -6.99 -4.15 17.80
CA ASP A 137 -8.32 -4.60 18.21
C ASP A 137 -9.45 -4.21 17.24
N ILE A 138 -9.18 -4.20 15.94
CA ILE A 138 -10.17 -3.83 14.91
C ILE A 138 -11.15 -4.99 14.73
N PRO A 139 -12.47 -4.82 14.95
CA PRO A 139 -13.44 -5.87 14.70
C PRO A 139 -13.52 -6.21 13.21
N ASN A 140 -13.55 -7.49 12.88
CA ASN A 140 -13.74 -7.96 11.50
C ASN A 140 -15.06 -8.71 11.30
N LEU A 141 -15.38 -9.02 10.04
CA LEU A 141 -16.65 -9.60 9.61
C LEU A 141 -16.93 -11.01 10.16
N PHE A 142 -15.95 -11.68 10.79
CA PHE A 142 -16.13 -12.98 11.43
C PHE A 142 -16.22 -12.90 12.96
N GLY A 143 -16.46 -11.71 13.52
CA GLY A 143 -16.58 -11.52 14.97
C GLY A 143 -15.27 -11.73 15.72
N THR A 144 -14.14 -11.58 15.02
CA THR A 144 -12.80 -11.63 15.60
C THR A 144 -12.17 -10.24 15.56
N THR A 145 -11.05 -10.05 16.26
CA THR A 145 -10.29 -8.80 16.19
C THR A 145 -9.04 -8.98 15.33
N THR A 146 -8.61 -7.88 14.72
CA THR A 146 -7.42 -7.79 13.88
C THR A 146 -6.55 -6.62 14.33
N ASP A 147 -5.28 -6.90 14.59
CA ASP A 147 -4.22 -5.91 14.70
C ASP A 147 -3.59 -5.72 13.33
N LEU A 148 -3.29 -4.47 12.96
CA LEU A 148 -2.78 -4.14 11.64
C LEU A 148 -1.74 -3.02 11.72
N VAL A 149 -0.58 -3.27 11.13
CA VAL A 149 0.53 -2.32 11.02
C VAL A 149 0.97 -2.22 9.57
N PHE A 150 1.08 -1.00 9.08
CA PHE A 150 1.68 -0.66 7.79
C PHE A 150 2.96 0.14 8.01
N SER A 151 4.05 -0.30 7.40
CA SER A 151 5.34 0.36 7.39
C SER A 151 5.70 0.78 5.97
N TYR A 152 6.07 2.04 5.79
CA TYR A 152 6.56 2.58 4.52
C TYR A 152 7.99 3.04 4.73
N ILE A 153 8.93 2.43 4.01
CA ILE A 153 10.36 2.64 4.15
C ILE A 153 10.90 3.20 2.84
N LEU A 154 11.55 4.34 2.91
CA LEU A 154 12.21 5.03 1.80
C LEU A 154 13.71 4.77 1.87
N LEU A 155 14.19 3.90 0.98
CA LEU A 155 15.62 3.60 0.85
C LEU A 155 16.18 4.41 -0.31
N ARG A 156 16.99 5.42 0.00
CA ARG A 156 17.68 6.22 -1.02
C ARG A 156 18.58 5.33 -1.88
N GLN A 157 18.51 5.51 -3.19
CA GLN A 157 19.39 4.87 -4.17
C GLN A 157 20.31 5.92 -4.81
N HIS A 158 21.19 5.49 -5.72
CA HIS A 158 22.07 6.41 -6.45
C HIS A 158 21.25 7.48 -7.22
N GLY A 159 21.66 8.74 -7.08
CA GLY A 159 21.03 9.89 -7.73
C GLY A 159 19.69 10.28 -7.11
N GLN A 160 18.72 10.62 -7.97
CA GLN A 160 17.36 11.05 -7.59
C GLN A 160 16.37 9.87 -7.66
N ARG A 161 16.77 8.73 -7.10
CA ARG A 161 15.99 7.49 -7.09
C ARG A 161 15.79 7.00 -5.67
N THR A 162 14.61 6.45 -5.40
CA THR A 162 14.25 5.89 -4.10
C THR A 162 13.57 4.56 -4.29
N ARG A 163 13.96 3.59 -3.49
CA ARG A 163 13.24 2.34 -3.33
C ARG A 163 12.23 2.52 -2.21
N LEU A 164 10.94 2.53 -2.53
CA LEU A 164 9.86 2.52 -1.54
C LEU A 164 9.49 1.07 -1.25
N VAL A 165 9.66 0.63 -0.01
CA VAL A 165 9.21 -0.66 0.49
C VAL A 165 8.00 -0.43 1.40
N ALA A 166 6.89 -1.10 1.11
CA ALA A 166 5.73 -1.15 1.99
C ALA A 166 5.59 -2.55 2.58
N ARG A 167 5.46 -2.62 3.91
CA ARG A 167 5.19 -3.86 4.63
C ARG A 167 3.90 -3.74 5.40
N VAL A 168 3.02 -4.71 5.24
CA VAL A 168 1.85 -4.90 6.10
C VAL A 168 2.09 -6.11 6.99
N ARG A 169 1.79 -5.98 8.27
CA ARG A 169 1.72 -7.10 9.22
C ARG A 169 0.38 -7.05 9.92
N GLY A 170 -0.27 -8.20 9.98
CA GLY A 170 -1.57 -8.36 10.62
C GLY A 170 -1.60 -9.57 11.53
N PHE A 171 -2.37 -9.45 12.61
CA PHE A 171 -2.71 -10.55 13.47
C PHE A 171 -4.22 -10.59 13.72
N SER A 172 -4.88 -11.62 13.20
CA SER A 172 -6.32 -11.85 13.42
C SER A 172 -6.54 -13.00 14.40
N THR A 173 -7.36 -12.81 15.43
CA THR A 173 -7.55 -13.81 16.48
C THR A 173 -8.31 -15.05 15.99
N GLY A 174 -7.92 -16.24 16.47
CA GLY A 174 -8.63 -17.50 16.23
C GLY A 174 -8.48 -18.09 14.81
N ILE A 175 -9.08 -19.26 14.60
CA ILE A 175 -9.13 -19.92 13.28
C ILE A 175 -9.94 -19.09 12.26
N PRO A 176 -11.12 -18.51 12.62
CA PRO A 176 -11.85 -17.65 11.69
C PRO A 176 -11.02 -16.44 11.22
N GLY A 177 -10.19 -15.86 12.09
CA GLY A 177 -9.29 -14.76 11.73
C GLY A 177 -8.26 -15.14 10.66
N LYS A 178 -7.74 -16.38 10.68
CA LYS A 178 -6.83 -16.85 9.61
C LYS A 178 -7.53 -16.96 8.26
N LEU A 179 -8.78 -17.44 8.27
CA LEU A 179 -9.58 -17.52 7.05
C LEU A 179 -9.92 -16.11 6.52
N TYR A 180 -10.26 -15.18 7.42
CA TYR A 180 -10.46 -13.78 7.06
C TYR A 180 -9.24 -13.20 6.34
N ASN A 181 -8.04 -13.39 6.89
CA ASN A 181 -6.81 -12.91 6.27
C ASN A 181 -6.61 -13.47 4.86
N LEU A 182 -6.79 -14.79 4.69
CA LEU A 182 -6.63 -15.44 3.39
C LEU A 182 -7.60 -14.86 2.33
N LEU A 183 -8.82 -14.53 2.72
CA LEU A 183 -9.81 -13.92 1.83
C LEU A 183 -9.53 -12.43 1.59
N TYR A 184 -8.92 -11.74 2.55
CA TYR A 184 -8.59 -10.32 2.47
C TYR A 184 -7.32 -10.06 1.65
N GLU A 185 -6.39 -11.01 1.59
CA GLU A 185 -5.10 -10.93 0.88
C GLU A 185 -5.18 -10.37 -0.55
N PRO A 186 -6.11 -10.82 -1.44
CA PRO A 186 -6.24 -10.25 -2.77
C PRO A 186 -6.68 -8.80 -2.77
N VAL A 187 -7.60 -8.44 -1.88
CA VAL A 187 -8.12 -7.07 -1.77
C VAL A 187 -7.04 -6.14 -1.24
N GLU A 188 -6.29 -6.57 -0.22
CA GLU A 188 -5.13 -5.85 0.30
C GLU A 188 -4.04 -5.69 -0.77
N PHE A 189 -3.76 -6.73 -1.56
CA PHE A 189 -2.80 -6.67 -2.66
C PHE A 189 -3.17 -5.61 -3.69
N ILE A 190 -4.42 -5.57 -4.15
CA ILE A 190 -4.87 -4.57 -5.13
C ILE A 190 -4.77 -3.16 -4.52
N GLN A 191 -5.26 -2.96 -3.29
CA GLN A 191 -5.19 -1.65 -2.64
C GLN A 191 -3.76 -1.15 -2.48
N MET A 192 -2.85 -2.00 -1.97
CA MET A 192 -1.46 -1.62 -1.73
C MET A 192 -0.70 -1.36 -3.04
N THR A 193 -0.89 -2.20 -4.06
CA THR A 193 -0.20 -1.98 -5.35
C THR A 193 -0.70 -0.74 -6.08
N THR A 194 -2.01 -0.44 -6.01
CA THR A 194 -2.57 0.82 -6.51
C THR A 194 -2.00 2.02 -5.75
N GLN A 195 -1.96 1.96 -4.42
CA GLN A 195 -1.37 3.02 -3.59
C GLN A 195 0.07 3.32 -3.98
N LEU A 196 0.91 2.29 -4.06
CA LEU A 196 2.33 2.46 -4.37
C LEU A 196 2.55 3.08 -5.74
N ARG A 197 1.75 2.70 -6.74
CA ARG A 197 1.81 3.28 -8.09
C ARG A 197 1.36 4.74 -8.09
N ASN A 198 0.23 5.05 -7.47
CA ASN A 198 -0.29 6.41 -7.41
C ASN A 198 0.68 7.35 -6.69
N VAL A 199 1.25 6.92 -5.54
CA VAL A 199 2.29 7.71 -4.84
C VAL A 199 3.52 7.91 -5.72
N ALA A 200 3.96 6.89 -6.46
CA ALA A 200 5.09 7.01 -7.37
C ALA A 200 4.83 8.01 -8.50
N GLU A 201 3.65 7.94 -9.13
CA GLU A 201 3.23 8.86 -10.18
C GLU A 201 3.18 10.30 -9.68
N LEU A 202 2.53 10.52 -8.54
CA LEU A 202 2.39 11.83 -7.89
C LEU A 202 3.75 12.44 -7.48
N ALA A 203 4.65 11.62 -6.90
CA ALA A 203 5.99 12.06 -6.52
C ALA A 203 6.86 12.41 -7.75
N GLN A 204 6.70 11.66 -8.84
CA GLN A 204 7.44 11.92 -10.07
C GLN A 204 6.95 13.18 -10.80
N ALA A 205 5.62 13.38 -10.88
CA ALA A 205 5.04 14.56 -11.50
C ALA A 205 5.44 15.87 -10.78
N ASN A 206 5.45 15.87 -9.44
CA ASN A 206 5.82 17.07 -8.67
C ASN A 206 7.33 17.39 -8.66
N LYS A 207 8.18 16.42 -9.02
CA LYS A 207 9.61 16.65 -9.20
C LYS A 207 9.88 17.57 -10.39
N GLU A 208 9.16 17.39 -11.50
CA GLU A 208 9.35 18.20 -12.71
C GLU A 208 9.01 19.68 -12.48
N ILE A 209 8.06 19.96 -11.59
CA ILE A 209 7.67 21.31 -11.20
C ILE A 209 8.79 22.03 -10.43
N HIS A 210 9.61 21.31 -9.66
CA HIS A 210 10.73 21.89 -8.92
C HIS A 210 12.03 22.00 -9.74
N VAL A 211 12.12 21.30 -10.88
CA VAL A 211 13.33 21.27 -11.75
C VAL A 211 13.23 22.26 -12.92
N THR A 212 12.11 22.96 -13.11
CA THR A 212 12.01 24.10 -14.03
C THR A 212 12.21 25.42 -13.26
N PRO A 213 13.43 25.99 -13.19
CA PRO A 213 13.54 27.41 -12.91
C PRO A 213 12.70 28.14 -13.96
N LYS A 214 11.84 29.07 -13.53
CA LYS A 214 11.30 30.12 -14.39
C LYS A 214 12.48 30.70 -15.18
N GLU A 215 12.61 30.31 -16.44
CA GLU A 215 13.46 31.01 -17.38
C GLU A 215 12.91 32.42 -17.42
N LYS A 216 13.68 33.38 -16.88
CA LYS A 216 13.34 34.78 -16.89
C LYS A 216 13.23 35.20 -18.35
N SER A 217 12.01 35.19 -18.88
CA SER A 217 11.62 36.03 -20.00
C SER A 217 11.75 37.48 -19.56
N ASN A 218 12.98 38.01 -19.66
CA ASN A 218 13.21 39.44 -19.76
C ASN A 218 13.58 39.71 -21.20
N GLY A 219 12.53 39.85 -22.01
CA GLY A 219 12.62 40.40 -23.35
C GLY A 219 13.25 41.78 -23.32
N ASN A 220 14.04 42.02 -24.37
CA ASN A 220 14.55 43.32 -24.79
C ASN A 220 13.48 44.41 -24.67
N ILE A 221 13.74 45.43 -23.87
CA ILE A 221 13.16 46.76 -24.09
C ILE A 221 14.28 47.62 -24.66
N ARG A 222 14.09 47.96 -25.94
CA ARG A 222 14.83 49.00 -26.67
C ARG A 222 14.73 50.33 -25.92
N MET A 223 15.83 51.05 -25.80
CA MET A 223 15.78 52.52 -25.80
C MET A 223 16.81 53.05 -26.79
N ASN A 224 16.26 53.69 -27.84
CA ASN A 224 16.96 54.65 -28.67
C ASN A 224 17.18 55.93 -27.84
N ALA A 225 18.39 56.46 -27.86
CA ALA A 225 18.73 57.89 -27.91
C ALA A 225 20.25 58.05 -28.00
#